data_AF-A0ABD3FEZ9-F1
#
_entry.id   AF-A0ABD3FEZ9-F1
#
_cell.length_a   1.000
_cell.length_b   1.000
_cell.length_c   1.000
_cell.angle_alpha   90.00
_cell.angle_beta   90.00
_cell.angle_gamma   90.00
#
_symmetry.space_group_name_H-M   'P 1'
#
loop_
_entity.id
_entity.type
_entity.pdbx_description
1 polymer ?
#
loop_
_entity_poly.entity_id
_entity_poly.type
_entity_poly.pdbx_seq_one_letter_code
_entity_poly.pdbx_strand_id
1 'polypeptide(L)'
;MFTLSLKDITGTSTSAISSDSDNTLVVYVDDMNGVSGGVSGRTVASTYERQANGTAVAAVTLDRVVSTQATLSPQTTNLGLSLRDQPMNLLLVIDFSPSWIAAFIELLPAIVAQLQTVYRTLPDGVRLGLVNGTTTTFYPDLEGFFGAVQAHSVRPGNAPVDWDWVSDVLLASSLSWPSADRRHLLILADDTLIAGGSVTLPSKLLSQLSSQNVFAFTLSPAQIAFTNGNDIMKSVAYGRMTPSIPSALRQAFEQKDSVLPSSVNILSDPAGVASSVQVTGFSSGSSSLPVIRVSMGTFPTLAQLKLISSLTISIGIPGGPLVSIAVSEPGCACFPPTLKLPIDSLPLSGWADAWHLSTLNDIKRLWKSSVDSLTLKMTSSLLRTFTSTSLSVYGSASTQLSLVRTYPGSFFAAGLSLVSRGYWRSSSDTGTAACYIQLTMTGTNTSLVTTSTVPFAPLVAPGEWNYGYLQTIIPWELSSLTVALKCNTSSPGVVVEWAALGLLLDPSFACMCPRGFYHDTLLDSNDGGEACVRCAAGSYCAAGIKRRCPSGTFSFGKSASCETCRDGWICADGQARLCDPGTYSTPSFTCGICPSGYSCRNGKKSVCPAGTFSHAQARQCQICPPGTISRSDG
;
A
#
# COMPACT_ATOMS: atom_id res chain seq x y z
N MET A 1 -5.45 7.08 -7.81
CA MET A 1 -4.92 6.67 -6.50
C MET A 1 -3.78 5.72 -6.78
N PHE A 2 -2.62 5.87 -6.15
CA PHE A 2 -1.49 4.94 -6.29
C PHE A 2 -1.19 4.31 -4.93
N THR A 3 -0.58 3.13 -4.92
CA THR A 3 -0.05 2.43 -3.74
C THR A 3 1.47 2.39 -3.88
N LEU A 4 2.19 2.78 -2.84
CA LEU A 4 3.64 2.76 -2.84
C LEU A 4 4.15 1.56 -2.04
N SER A 5 4.67 0.56 -2.75
CA SER A 5 5.30 -0.62 -2.14
C SER A 5 6.82 -0.52 -2.24
N LEU A 6 7.53 -0.85 -1.16
CA LEU A 6 8.97 -1.08 -1.23
C LEU A 6 9.15 -2.58 -1.46
N LYS A 7 9.93 -2.94 -2.47
CA LYS A 7 10.18 -4.34 -2.79
C LYS A 7 11.67 -4.59 -2.82
N ASP A 8 12.08 -5.63 -2.10
CA ASP A 8 13.37 -6.27 -2.36
C ASP A 8 13.32 -6.86 -3.77
N ILE A 9 14.35 -6.60 -4.56
CA ILE A 9 14.43 -7.10 -5.93
C ILE A 9 14.66 -8.61 -5.84
N THR A 10 13.92 -9.41 -6.62
CA THR A 10 14.08 -10.87 -6.60
C THR A 10 15.51 -11.24 -7.00
N GLY A 11 16.25 -11.88 -6.08
CA GLY A 11 17.65 -12.25 -6.25
C GLY A 11 18.66 -11.36 -5.51
N THR A 12 18.21 -10.29 -4.84
CA THR A 12 19.05 -9.45 -3.96
C THR A 12 18.67 -9.67 -2.50
N SER A 13 19.66 -9.72 -1.62
CA SER A 13 19.47 -9.60 -0.17
C SER A 13 18.72 -8.32 0.19
N THR A 14 18.15 -8.32 1.39
CA THR A 14 17.40 -7.24 2.02
C THR A 14 17.90 -5.85 1.64
N SER A 15 16.99 -4.99 1.16
CA SER A 15 17.30 -3.56 0.99
C SER A 15 17.84 -3.00 2.31
N ALA A 16 18.86 -2.14 2.26
CA ALA A 16 19.57 -1.64 3.45
C ALA A 16 18.69 -0.83 4.44
N ILE A 17 17.47 -0.47 4.03
CA ILE A 17 16.43 0.19 4.85
C ILE A 17 15.52 -0.84 5.56
N SER A 18 15.64 -2.11 5.17
CA SER A 18 14.89 -3.25 5.68
C SER A 18 15.89 -4.36 6.04
N SER A 19 16.86 -4.05 6.90
CA SER A 19 17.64 -5.11 7.56
C SER A 19 16.75 -5.88 8.55
N ASP A 20 17.14 -7.09 8.97
CA ASP A 20 16.39 -7.86 10.00
C ASP A 20 16.33 -7.13 11.36
N SER A 21 17.13 -6.09 11.54
CA SER A 21 17.15 -5.19 12.70
C SER A 21 16.16 -4.02 12.61
N ASP A 22 15.63 -3.70 11.42
CA ASP A 22 14.58 -2.70 11.23
C ASP A 22 13.21 -3.36 11.20
N ASN A 23 12.50 -3.32 12.33
CA ASN A 23 11.12 -3.81 12.38
C ASN A 23 10.11 -2.81 11.81
N THR A 24 10.50 -1.54 11.58
CA THR A 24 9.57 -0.47 11.21
C THR A 24 10.25 0.62 10.36
N LEU A 25 9.79 0.82 9.13
CA LEU A 25 10.06 2.03 8.34
C LEU A 25 8.94 3.05 8.62
N VAL A 26 9.18 4.36 8.45
CA VAL A 26 8.10 5.35 8.41
C VAL A 26 8.17 6.09 7.09
N VAL A 27 7.04 6.14 6.39
CA VAL A 27 6.91 6.91 5.15
C VAL A 27 5.93 8.03 5.36
N TYR A 28 6.42 9.24 5.20
CA TYR A 28 5.61 10.44 5.19
C TYR A 28 5.28 10.77 3.75
N VAL A 29 4.00 10.88 3.42
CA VAL A 29 3.58 11.40 2.12
C VAL A 29 2.81 12.69 2.31
N ASP A 30 3.16 13.69 1.50
CA ASP A 30 2.54 15.00 1.46
C ASP A 30 1.99 15.24 0.05
N ASP A 31 0.67 15.29 -0.06
CA ASP A 31 -0.02 15.86 -1.22
C ASP A 31 0.01 17.38 -1.06
N MET A 32 0.89 18.08 -1.78
CA MET A 32 1.17 19.52 -1.59
C MET A 32 -0.03 20.48 -1.84
N ASN A 33 -1.27 19.97 -1.85
CA ASN A 33 -2.52 20.63 -2.20
C ASN A 33 -3.48 20.86 -1.02
N GLY A 34 -3.02 20.76 0.22
CA GLY A 34 -3.82 21.13 1.39
C GLY A 34 -4.29 22.60 1.34
N VAL A 35 -5.45 22.89 1.95
CA VAL A 35 -6.09 24.22 2.12
C VAL A 35 -5.15 25.27 2.79
N SER A 36 -3.99 24.84 3.29
CA SER A 36 -2.98 25.63 3.97
C SER A 36 -1.82 26.10 3.08
N GLY A 37 -1.81 25.82 1.77
CA GLY A 37 -0.72 26.27 0.88
C GLY A 37 0.62 25.61 1.16
N GLY A 38 0.62 24.30 1.47
CA GLY A 38 1.85 23.52 1.70
C GLY A 38 2.38 23.53 3.14
N VAL A 39 1.59 24.00 4.12
CA VAL A 39 2.02 24.05 5.54
C VAL A 39 1.52 22.84 6.35
N SER A 40 0.49 22.13 5.88
CA SER A 40 -0.03 20.92 6.52
C SER A 40 -0.35 19.85 5.49
N GLY A 41 0.67 19.15 5.02
CA GLY A 41 0.49 17.93 4.24
C GLY A 41 -0.36 16.90 4.98
N ARG A 42 -1.11 16.09 4.26
CA ARG A 42 -1.84 14.97 4.85
C ARG A 42 -0.86 13.83 5.16
N THR A 43 -0.05 13.99 6.22
CA THR A 43 0.92 12.98 6.64
C THR A 43 0.22 11.69 7.05
N VAL A 44 0.27 10.69 6.17
CA VAL A 44 -0.08 9.31 6.51
C VAL A 44 1.19 8.64 7.00
N ALA A 45 1.32 8.47 8.31
CA ALA A 45 2.33 7.58 8.88
C ALA A 45 1.81 6.14 8.82
N SER A 46 2.42 5.30 8.01
CA SER A 46 2.21 3.85 8.05
C SER A 46 3.45 3.20 8.64
N THR A 47 3.26 2.40 9.69
CA THR A 47 4.29 1.55 10.28
C THR A 47 4.35 0.24 9.49
N TYR A 48 5.56 -0.23 9.17
CA TYR A 48 5.80 -1.39 8.31
C TYR A 48 6.02 -2.64 9.17
N GLU A 49 5.63 -3.82 8.69
CA GLU A 49 6.02 -5.12 9.26
C GLU A 49 6.42 -6.08 8.11
N ARG A 50 7.53 -6.80 8.28
CA ARG A 50 8.08 -7.73 7.27
C ARG A 50 7.16 -8.96 7.11
N GLN A 51 6.76 -9.28 5.88
CA GLN A 51 6.05 -10.53 5.57
C GLN A 51 7.04 -11.69 5.34
N ALA A 52 6.58 -12.93 5.54
CA ALA A 52 7.41 -14.14 5.43
C ALA A 52 8.09 -14.36 4.06
N ASN A 53 7.67 -13.65 3.02
CA ASN A 53 8.23 -13.69 1.66
C ASN A 53 9.28 -12.59 1.38
N GLY A 54 9.72 -11.84 2.40
CA GLY A 54 10.67 -10.73 2.27
C GLY A 54 10.08 -9.43 1.70
N THR A 55 8.77 -9.39 1.40
CA THR A 55 8.12 -8.16 0.92
C THR A 55 7.59 -7.32 2.08
N ALA A 56 7.78 -6.01 2.00
CA ALA A 56 7.24 -5.03 2.95
C ALA A 56 6.29 -4.07 2.23
N VAL A 57 4.99 -4.13 2.54
CA VAL A 57 3.96 -3.38 1.81
C VAL A 57 3.37 -2.29 2.72
N ALA A 58 3.54 -1.03 2.34
CA ALA A 58 2.71 0.06 2.82
C ALA A 58 1.71 0.48 1.73
N ALA A 59 0.54 0.95 2.12
CA ALA A 59 -0.47 1.42 1.18
C ALA A 59 -0.89 2.83 1.56
N VAL A 60 -0.19 3.83 0.99
CA VAL A 60 -0.59 5.23 1.09
C VAL A 60 -1.34 5.60 -0.18
N THR A 61 -2.47 6.28 -0.04
CA THR A 61 -3.35 6.64 -1.16
C THR A 61 -3.07 8.05 -1.65
N LEU A 62 -2.66 8.19 -2.91
CA LEU A 62 -2.21 9.48 -3.50
C LEU A 62 -3.15 10.00 -4.59
N ASP A 63 -3.34 11.32 -4.69
CA ASP A 63 -4.08 11.91 -5.82
C ASP A 63 -3.23 11.87 -7.11
N ARG A 64 -3.86 11.60 -8.26
CA ARG A 64 -3.21 11.41 -9.57
C ARG A 64 -2.75 12.72 -10.21
N VAL A 65 -3.34 13.85 -9.80
CA VAL A 65 -3.26 15.14 -10.52
C VAL A 65 -2.26 16.11 -9.86
N VAL A 66 -1.53 15.66 -8.84
CA VAL A 66 -0.82 16.53 -7.90
C VAL A 66 0.60 16.06 -7.67
N SER A 67 1.56 16.98 -7.60
CA SER A 67 2.93 16.69 -7.15
C SER A 67 2.92 16.21 -5.70
N THR A 68 3.43 15.00 -5.48
CA THR A 68 3.49 14.39 -4.14
C THR A 68 4.93 14.27 -3.67
N GLN A 69 5.20 14.64 -2.42
CA GLN A 69 6.50 14.40 -1.79
C GLN A 69 6.40 13.16 -0.88
N ALA A 70 7.27 12.18 -1.10
CA ALA A 70 7.44 11.03 -0.22
C ALA A 70 8.78 11.15 0.52
N THR A 71 8.75 11.09 1.84
CA THR A 71 9.94 11.04 2.69
C THR A 71 10.03 9.68 3.35
N LEU A 72 11.13 8.97 3.10
CA LEU A 72 11.45 7.65 3.66
C LEU A 72 12.39 7.85 4.86
N SER A 73 11.93 7.48 6.06
CA SER A 73 12.72 7.58 7.29
C SER A 73 12.76 6.23 8.01
N PRO A 74 13.94 5.60 8.15
CA PRO A 74 14.13 4.40 8.99
C PRO A 74 13.81 4.73 10.44
N GLN A 75 13.08 3.85 11.14
CA GLN A 75 12.77 4.00 12.56
C GLN A 75 13.33 2.81 13.35
N THR A 76 14.45 3.04 14.05
CA THR A 76 15.17 2.01 14.79
C THR A 76 14.79 2.08 16.27
N THR A 77 14.31 0.98 16.85
CA THR A 77 13.84 0.95 18.26
C THR A 77 14.96 0.81 19.30
N ASN A 78 16.21 0.59 18.89
CA ASN A 78 17.40 0.59 19.76
C ASN A 78 18.59 1.13 18.94
N LEU A 79 19.38 2.08 19.50
CA LEU A 79 20.62 2.67 18.96
C LEU A 79 20.84 2.46 17.45
N GLY A 80 20.34 3.41 16.65
CA GLY A 80 20.07 3.23 15.23
C GLY A 80 21.18 2.62 14.37
N LEU A 81 20.75 1.86 13.36
CA LEU A 81 21.61 1.21 12.39
C LEU A 81 22.57 2.19 11.74
N SER A 82 23.85 1.88 11.87
CA SER A 82 24.91 2.66 11.25
C SER A 82 25.19 2.14 9.85
N LEU A 83 25.64 3.03 8.96
CA LEU A 83 26.26 2.65 7.68
C LEU A 83 27.47 1.72 7.89
N ARG A 84 28.06 1.73 9.11
CA ARG A 84 29.13 0.82 9.53
C ARG A 84 28.69 -0.63 9.69
N ASP A 85 27.40 -0.84 9.97
CA ASP A 85 26.78 -2.14 10.13
C ASP A 85 26.20 -2.66 8.81
N GLN A 86 26.68 -2.16 7.67
CA GLN A 86 26.24 -2.57 6.34
C GLN A 86 27.40 -3.24 5.59
N PRO A 87 27.13 -4.30 4.80
CA PRO A 87 28.16 -4.94 3.99
C PRO A 87 28.74 -3.94 2.98
N MET A 88 30.05 -4.03 2.79
CA MET A 88 30.81 -3.12 1.93
C MET A 88 31.61 -3.92 0.90
N ASN A 89 31.42 -3.58 -0.37
CA ASN A 89 32.24 -4.06 -1.47
C ASN A 89 33.30 -3.01 -1.81
N LEU A 90 34.57 -3.41 -1.83
CA LEU A 90 35.69 -2.60 -2.25
C LEU A 90 36.38 -3.23 -3.46
N LEU A 91 36.19 -2.64 -4.64
CA LEU A 91 36.85 -3.03 -5.87
C LEU A 91 38.16 -2.25 -6.03
N LEU A 92 39.28 -2.96 -6.25
CA LEU A 92 40.59 -2.35 -6.45
C LEU A 92 40.97 -2.32 -7.92
N VAL A 93 41.32 -1.12 -8.39
CA VAL A 93 42.00 -0.86 -9.65
C VAL A 93 43.44 -0.52 -9.33
N ILE A 94 44.39 -1.33 -9.83
CA ILE A 94 45.80 -1.18 -9.54
C ILE A 94 46.57 -1.06 -10.85
N ASP A 95 47.21 0.09 -11.05
CA ASP A 95 48.32 0.24 -11.99
C ASP A 95 49.56 -0.37 -11.34
N PHE A 96 50.13 -1.41 -11.94
CA PHE A 96 51.32 -2.08 -11.41
C PHE A 96 52.63 -1.45 -11.91
N SER A 97 52.56 -0.39 -12.73
CA SER A 97 53.75 0.29 -13.28
C SER A 97 54.47 1.23 -12.30
N PRO A 98 53.80 1.96 -11.37
CA PRO A 98 54.48 2.86 -10.45
C PRO A 98 55.29 2.11 -9.38
N SER A 99 56.49 2.61 -9.08
CA SER A 99 57.42 1.96 -8.12
C SER A 99 56.91 1.93 -6.68
N TRP A 100 56.02 2.85 -6.29
CA TRP A 100 55.44 2.92 -4.95
C TRP A 100 54.36 1.86 -4.69
N ILE A 101 53.83 1.22 -5.75
CA ILE A 101 52.75 0.23 -5.64
C ILE A 101 53.20 -1.03 -4.91
N ALA A 102 54.48 -1.42 -5.04
CA ALA A 102 55.02 -2.55 -4.27
C ALA A 102 54.88 -2.33 -2.75
N ALA A 103 55.21 -1.13 -2.27
CA ALA A 103 55.03 -0.76 -0.86
C ALA A 103 53.55 -0.68 -0.45
N PHE A 104 52.66 -0.31 -1.37
CA PHE A 104 51.22 -0.34 -1.11
C PHE A 104 50.70 -1.78 -0.96
N ILE A 105 51.14 -2.71 -1.81
CA ILE A 105 50.73 -4.12 -1.75
C ILE A 105 51.12 -4.74 -0.40
N GLU A 106 52.30 -4.41 0.14
CA GLU A 106 52.72 -4.84 1.48
C GLU A 106 51.81 -4.30 2.61
N LEU A 107 51.19 -3.14 2.40
CA LEU A 107 50.27 -2.52 3.35
C LEU A 107 48.82 -3.00 3.22
N LEU A 108 48.48 -3.71 2.14
CA LEU A 108 47.10 -4.11 1.84
C LEU A 108 46.45 -4.93 2.98
N PRO A 109 47.14 -5.88 3.64
CA PRO A 109 46.60 -6.56 4.82
C PRO A 109 46.26 -5.59 5.97
N ALA A 110 47.10 -4.58 6.19
CA ALA A 110 46.88 -3.57 7.23
C ALA A 110 45.71 -2.64 6.88
N ILE A 111 45.53 -2.29 5.60
CA ILE A 111 44.38 -1.50 5.11
C ILE A 111 43.08 -2.25 5.36
N VAL A 112 43.03 -3.52 4.96
CA VAL A 112 41.85 -4.37 5.15
C VAL A 112 41.54 -4.52 6.64
N ALA A 113 42.55 -4.78 7.47
CA ALA A 113 42.37 -4.86 8.92
C ALA A 113 41.82 -3.56 9.53
N GLN A 114 42.32 -2.39 9.09
CA GLN A 114 41.81 -1.10 9.54
C GLN A 114 40.35 -0.87 9.15
N LEU A 115 39.95 -1.21 7.92
CA LEU A 115 38.54 -1.10 7.51
C LEU A 115 37.65 -2.07 8.28
N GLN A 116 38.12 -3.30 8.53
CA GLN A 116 37.41 -4.29 9.36
C GLN A 116 37.34 -3.90 10.85
N THR A 117 38.10 -2.91 11.33
CA THR A 117 37.85 -2.37 12.68
C THR A 117 36.53 -1.60 12.76
N VAL A 118 36.07 -1.07 11.62
CA VAL A 118 34.87 -0.23 11.50
C VAL A 118 33.69 -0.99 10.91
N TYR A 119 33.92 -1.80 9.86
CA TYR A 119 32.87 -2.50 9.08
C TYR A 119 32.90 -4.01 9.35
N ARG A 120 32.12 -4.50 10.32
CA ARG A 120 32.26 -5.83 10.93
C ARG A 120 31.15 -6.85 10.64
N THR A 121 30.15 -6.56 9.80
CA THR A 121 28.96 -7.42 9.69
C THR A 121 29.24 -8.80 9.11
N LEU A 122 28.82 -9.84 9.82
CA LEU A 122 28.84 -11.24 9.40
C LEU A 122 27.75 -11.52 8.35
N PRO A 123 27.97 -12.44 7.39
CA PRO A 123 29.14 -13.32 7.30
C PRO A 123 30.39 -12.66 6.69
N ASP A 124 30.29 -11.53 5.95
CA ASP A 124 31.32 -11.16 4.97
C ASP A 124 31.90 -9.72 5.04
N GLY A 125 31.84 -9.01 6.17
CA GLY A 125 32.57 -7.76 6.44
C GLY A 125 32.81 -6.84 5.23
N VAL A 126 34.09 -6.56 4.93
CA VAL A 126 34.55 -5.88 3.71
C VAL A 126 34.89 -6.94 2.66
N ARG A 127 34.08 -7.04 1.61
CA ARG A 127 34.33 -7.91 0.45
C ARG A 127 35.26 -7.22 -0.53
N LEU A 128 36.31 -7.93 -0.95
CA LEU A 128 37.35 -7.39 -1.82
C LEU A 128 37.20 -7.90 -3.25
N GLY A 129 37.31 -6.99 -4.20
CA GLY A 129 37.38 -7.27 -5.62
C GLY A 129 38.67 -6.76 -6.23
N LEU A 130 39.12 -7.41 -7.29
CA LEU A 130 40.27 -6.99 -8.09
C LEU A 130 39.85 -6.87 -9.56
N VAL A 131 40.30 -5.79 -10.21
CA VAL A 131 40.23 -5.64 -11.66
C VAL A 131 41.46 -6.30 -12.29
N ASN A 132 41.25 -7.18 -13.25
CA ASN A 132 42.29 -7.80 -14.07
C ASN A 132 42.01 -7.58 -15.56
N GLY A 133 42.74 -6.63 -16.15
CA GLY A 133 42.49 -6.20 -17.52
C GLY A 133 41.08 -5.63 -17.62
N THR A 134 40.19 -6.30 -18.36
CA THR A 134 38.78 -5.90 -18.50
C THR A 134 37.82 -6.73 -17.63
N THR A 135 38.32 -7.67 -16.83
CA THR A 135 37.49 -8.54 -15.98
C THR A 135 37.56 -8.13 -14.53
N THR A 136 36.47 -8.35 -13.80
CA THR A 136 36.34 -8.01 -12.38
C THR A 136 35.93 -9.23 -11.58
N THR A 137 36.70 -9.52 -10.54
CA THR A 137 36.51 -10.72 -9.73
C THR A 137 36.43 -10.31 -8.27
N PHE A 138 35.35 -10.72 -7.59
CA PHE A 138 35.23 -10.62 -6.13
C PHE A 138 35.60 -11.94 -5.50
N TYR A 139 36.33 -11.87 -4.39
CA TYR A 139 36.88 -13.05 -3.74
C TYR A 139 36.08 -13.38 -2.47
N PRO A 140 35.78 -14.68 -2.23
CA PRO A 140 35.05 -15.10 -1.05
C PRO A 140 35.90 -15.07 0.23
N ASP A 141 37.23 -15.03 0.09
CA ASP A 141 38.18 -15.01 1.20
C ASP A 141 39.39 -14.10 0.90
N LEU A 142 40.07 -13.67 1.96
CA LEU A 142 41.22 -12.76 1.87
C LEU A 142 42.46 -13.44 1.28
N GLU A 143 42.62 -14.75 1.46
CA GLU A 143 43.79 -15.49 0.97
C GLU A 143 43.81 -15.52 -0.56
N GLY A 144 42.68 -15.85 -1.18
CA GLY A 144 42.47 -15.82 -2.62
C GLY A 144 42.67 -14.43 -3.21
N PHE A 145 42.17 -13.39 -2.53
CA PHE A 145 42.38 -12.00 -2.95
C PHE A 145 43.86 -11.61 -2.92
N PHE A 146 44.56 -11.81 -1.79
CA PHE A 146 45.98 -11.45 -1.68
C PHE A 146 46.85 -12.26 -2.65
N GLY A 147 46.55 -13.55 -2.82
CA GLY A 147 47.22 -14.40 -3.81
C GLY A 147 47.05 -13.87 -5.23
N ALA A 148 45.85 -13.39 -5.59
CA ALA A 148 45.60 -12.78 -6.88
C ALA A 148 46.38 -11.47 -7.08
N VAL A 149 46.39 -10.57 -6.10
CA VAL A 149 47.16 -9.31 -6.19
C VAL A 149 48.66 -9.60 -6.38
N GLN A 150 49.21 -10.55 -5.63
CA GLN A 150 50.62 -10.96 -5.72
C GLN A 150 50.94 -11.59 -7.09
N ALA A 151 50.02 -12.37 -7.68
CA ALA A 151 50.25 -13.00 -8.98
C ALA A 151 50.33 -11.97 -10.12
N HIS A 152 49.54 -10.88 -10.04
CA HIS A 152 49.53 -9.82 -11.05
C HIS A 152 50.72 -8.86 -10.92
N SER A 153 51.26 -8.67 -9.72
CA SER A 153 52.44 -7.82 -9.52
C SER A 153 53.72 -8.38 -10.16
N VAL A 154 53.80 -9.71 -10.36
CA VAL A 154 54.96 -10.39 -10.93
C VAL A 154 54.89 -10.49 -12.47
N ARG A 155 53.72 -10.29 -13.07
CA ARG A 155 53.50 -10.30 -14.53
C ARG A 155 52.73 -9.05 -14.97
N PRO A 156 53.38 -7.87 -15.04
CA PRO A 156 52.72 -6.65 -15.48
C PRO A 156 52.27 -6.81 -16.94
N GLY A 157 50.97 -7.04 -17.13
CA GLY A 157 50.37 -7.33 -18.42
C GLY A 157 49.57 -6.18 -19.05
N ASN A 158 49.45 -5.01 -18.40
CA ASN A 158 48.44 -4.02 -18.78
C ASN A 158 49.03 -2.66 -19.16
N ALA A 159 48.35 -1.99 -20.10
CA ALA A 159 48.51 -0.58 -20.44
C ALA A 159 48.28 0.31 -19.19
N PRO A 160 48.85 1.54 -19.16
CA PRO A 160 48.67 2.47 -18.05
C PRO A 160 47.20 2.70 -17.73
N VAL A 161 46.86 2.78 -16.44
CA VAL A 161 45.48 3.01 -16.00
C VAL A 161 45.12 4.47 -16.26
N ASP A 162 44.25 4.73 -17.23
CA ASP A 162 43.66 6.04 -17.48
C ASP A 162 42.15 6.10 -17.13
N TRP A 163 41.57 7.31 -17.13
CA TRP A 163 40.16 7.51 -16.77
C TRP A 163 39.17 6.84 -17.73
N ASP A 164 39.52 6.73 -19.01
CA ASP A 164 38.67 6.09 -20.02
C ASP A 164 38.68 4.57 -19.84
N TRP A 165 39.84 4.00 -19.57
CA TRP A 165 40.01 2.59 -19.22
C TRP A 165 39.24 2.23 -17.95
N VAL A 166 39.33 3.05 -16.89
CA VAL A 166 38.54 2.83 -15.66
C VAL A 166 37.03 2.85 -15.97
N SER A 167 36.60 3.75 -16.87
CA SER A 167 35.20 3.82 -17.29
C SER A 167 34.76 2.56 -18.03
N ASP A 168 35.60 2.01 -18.91
CA ASP A 168 35.30 0.78 -19.67
C ASP A 168 35.27 -0.46 -18.79
N VAL A 169 36.17 -0.54 -17.81
CA VAL A 169 36.15 -1.58 -16.77
C VAL A 169 34.86 -1.51 -15.96
N LEU A 170 34.46 -0.31 -15.51
CA LEU A 170 33.21 -0.14 -14.78
C LEU A 170 32.04 -0.64 -15.63
N LEU A 171 31.95 -0.23 -16.90
CA LEU A 171 30.90 -0.69 -17.80
C LEU A 171 30.83 -2.23 -17.91
N ALA A 172 31.99 -2.87 -18.11
CA ALA A 172 32.10 -4.33 -18.20
C ALA A 172 31.76 -5.05 -16.88
N SER A 173 32.02 -4.40 -15.74
CA SER A 173 31.84 -4.94 -14.39
C SER A 173 30.44 -4.73 -13.79
N SER A 174 29.53 -4.09 -14.52
CA SER A 174 28.18 -3.75 -14.04
C SER A 174 27.38 -4.91 -13.42
N LEU A 175 27.58 -6.13 -13.91
CA LEU A 175 26.94 -7.36 -13.41
C LEU A 175 27.76 -8.15 -12.38
N SER A 176 29.01 -7.73 -12.12
CA SER A 176 29.96 -8.47 -11.26
C SER A 176 29.89 -8.09 -9.78
N TRP A 177 29.25 -6.96 -9.46
CA TRP A 177 29.10 -6.47 -8.08
C TRP A 177 28.26 -7.45 -7.24
N PRO A 178 28.77 -7.99 -6.13
CA PRO A 178 28.04 -8.87 -5.23
C PRO A 178 26.95 -8.09 -4.48
N SER A 179 25.70 -8.57 -4.50
CA SER A 179 24.52 -7.98 -3.82
C SER A 179 24.32 -6.46 -4.01
N ALA A 180 23.23 -5.92 -3.44
CA ALA A 180 22.96 -4.48 -3.41
C ALA A 180 23.76 -3.77 -2.29
N ASP A 181 24.98 -4.26 -2.01
CA ASP A 181 25.82 -3.77 -0.91
C ASP A 181 26.52 -2.47 -1.30
N ARG A 182 27.13 -1.80 -0.33
CA ARG A 182 27.76 -0.49 -0.55
C ARG A 182 28.97 -0.62 -1.48
N ARG A 183 28.90 0.02 -2.65
CA ARG A 183 29.91 -0.12 -3.71
C ARG A 183 30.96 0.98 -3.63
N HIS A 184 32.21 0.56 -3.43
CA HIS A 184 33.35 1.46 -3.41
C HIS A 184 34.42 1.00 -4.39
N LEU A 185 35.07 1.97 -5.03
CA LEU A 185 36.17 1.76 -5.93
C LEU A 185 37.42 2.42 -5.35
N LEU A 186 38.54 1.72 -5.33
CA LEU A 186 39.84 2.28 -4.97
C LEU A 186 40.74 2.25 -6.20
N ILE A 187 41.11 3.44 -6.69
CA ILE A 187 41.94 3.63 -7.88
C ILE A 187 43.36 3.99 -7.43
N LEU A 188 44.29 3.11 -7.78
CA LEU A 188 45.72 3.27 -7.57
C LEU A 188 46.35 3.40 -8.95
N ALA A 189 46.73 4.62 -9.30
CA ALA A 189 47.30 4.94 -10.60
C ALA A 189 48.55 5.80 -10.44
N ASP A 190 49.30 5.97 -11.53
CA ASP A 190 50.46 6.86 -11.58
C ASP A 190 50.07 8.32 -11.26
N ASP A 191 51.02 9.07 -10.68
CA ASP A 191 50.85 10.49 -10.33
C ASP A 191 50.48 11.36 -11.55
N THR A 192 50.78 10.90 -12.78
CA THR A 192 50.36 11.53 -14.04
C THR A 192 48.83 11.63 -14.19
N LEU A 193 48.07 10.69 -13.64
CA LEU A 193 46.60 10.69 -13.69
C LEU A 193 45.99 11.85 -12.89
N ILE A 194 46.73 12.31 -11.89
CA ILE A 194 46.29 13.27 -10.87
C ILE A 194 47.23 14.47 -10.72
N ALA A 195 48.07 14.70 -11.72
CA ALA A 195 49.05 15.78 -11.74
C ALA A 195 48.37 17.17 -11.73
N GLY A 196 49.01 18.15 -11.09
CA GLY A 196 48.62 19.57 -11.17
C GLY A 196 47.72 20.09 -10.04
N GLY A 197 47.46 19.30 -9.00
CA GLY A 197 46.73 19.74 -7.78
C GLY A 197 45.22 19.96 -7.95
N SER A 198 44.73 20.14 -9.18
CA SER A 198 43.32 20.08 -9.52
C SER A 198 43.07 19.31 -10.81
N VAL A 199 42.06 18.43 -10.79
CA VAL A 199 41.76 17.49 -11.88
C VAL A 199 40.30 17.60 -12.29
N THR A 200 40.04 17.61 -13.59
CA THR A 200 38.68 17.52 -14.16
C THR A 200 38.42 16.08 -14.60
N LEU A 201 37.41 15.45 -14.02
CA LEU A 201 37.04 14.06 -14.33
C LEU A 201 36.25 14.00 -15.65
N PRO A 202 36.51 13.01 -16.52
CA PRO A 202 35.73 12.83 -17.75
C PRO A 202 34.26 12.52 -17.47
N SER A 203 33.37 13.02 -18.32
CA SER A 203 31.92 12.78 -18.21
C SER A 203 31.56 11.29 -18.31
N LYS A 204 32.30 10.53 -19.13
CA LYS A 204 32.16 9.07 -19.25
C LYS A 204 32.33 8.38 -17.89
N LEU A 205 33.39 8.71 -17.15
CA LEU A 205 33.65 8.17 -15.82
C LEU A 205 32.56 8.53 -14.82
N LEU A 206 32.19 9.82 -14.76
CA LEU A 206 31.12 10.29 -13.87
C LEU A 206 29.81 9.55 -14.13
N SER A 207 29.45 9.34 -15.40
CA SER A 207 28.24 8.62 -15.79
C SER A 207 28.25 7.14 -15.35
N GLN A 208 29.41 6.47 -15.38
CA GLN A 208 29.55 5.08 -14.95
C GLN A 208 29.51 4.95 -13.42
N LEU A 209 30.17 5.85 -12.69
CA LEU A 209 30.11 5.87 -11.23
C LEU A 209 28.67 6.12 -10.74
N SER A 210 27.96 7.07 -11.34
CA SER A 210 26.56 7.36 -11.00
C SER A 210 25.60 6.22 -11.36
N SER A 211 25.69 5.66 -12.57
CA SER A 211 24.76 4.61 -13.03
C SER A 211 24.91 3.28 -12.27
N GLN A 212 26.07 3.05 -11.66
CA GLN A 212 26.34 1.86 -10.86
C GLN A 212 26.33 2.11 -9.35
N ASN A 213 26.03 3.34 -8.93
CA ASN A 213 26.00 3.77 -7.54
C ASN A 213 27.33 3.60 -6.76
N VAL A 214 28.45 3.83 -7.44
CA VAL A 214 29.81 3.62 -6.91
C VAL A 214 30.38 4.92 -6.36
N PHE A 215 31.02 4.86 -5.19
CA PHE A 215 31.86 5.96 -4.69
C PHE A 215 33.33 5.60 -4.84
N ALA A 216 34.11 6.48 -5.47
CA ALA A 216 35.51 6.23 -5.77
C ALA A 216 36.46 6.97 -4.82
N PHE A 217 37.55 6.30 -4.46
CA PHE A 217 38.71 6.89 -3.81
C PHE A 217 39.93 6.75 -4.70
N THR A 218 40.80 7.74 -4.69
CA THR A 218 42.14 7.65 -5.27
C THR A 218 43.18 8.07 -4.26
N LEU A 219 44.36 7.46 -4.29
CA LEU A 219 45.46 7.81 -3.39
C LEU A 219 46.40 8.82 -4.03
N SER A 220 46.90 9.74 -3.22
CA SER A 220 47.87 10.72 -3.67
C SER A 220 48.82 11.16 -2.56
N PRO A 221 50.07 11.55 -2.87
CA PRO A 221 50.99 12.10 -1.88
C PRO A 221 50.49 13.43 -1.27
N ALA A 222 49.77 14.23 -2.07
CA ALA A 222 49.23 15.52 -1.68
C ALA A 222 47.71 15.59 -1.94
N GLN A 223 47.02 16.50 -1.25
CA GLN A 223 45.58 16.70 -1.45
C GLN A 223 45.30 17.21 -2.87
N ILE A 224 44.38 16.55 -3.57
CA ILE A 224 43.92 16.98 -4.91
C ILE A 224 42.47 17.43 -4.84
N ALA A 225 42.15 18.52 -5.52
CA ALA A 225 40.78 19.00 -5.66
C ALA A 225 40.19 18.61 -7.02
N PHE A 226 39.05 17.93 -7.05
CA PHE A 226 38.33 17.74 -8.31
C PHE A 226 37.48 18.97 -8.63
N THR A 227 37.53 19.43 -9.89
CA THR A 227 36.68 20.55 -10.34
C THR A 227 35.21 20.12 -10.51
N ASN A 228 34.97 18.82 -10.69
CA ASN A 228 33.68 18.16 -10.88
C ASN A 228 33.71 16.76 -10.25
N GLY A 229 32.56 16.25 -9.78
CA GLY A 229 32.46 14.89 -9.23
C GLY A 229 32.93 14.70 -7.77
N ASN A 230 33.13 15.79 -7.01
CA ASN A 230 33.51 15.74 -5.58
C ASN A 230 32.52 14.97 -4.68
N ASP A 231 31.29 14.80 -5.18
CA ASP A 231 30.17 14.11 -4.58
C ASP A 231 30.21 12.59 -4.77
N ILE A 232 30.96 12.10 -5.77
CA ILE A 232 31.08 10.68 -6.11
C ILE A 232 32.52 10.15 -6.10
N MET A 233 33.51 11.05 -6.02
CA MET A 233 34.93 10.69 -5.95
C MET A 233 35.72 11.62 -5.03
N LYS A 234 36.66 11.05 -4.26
CA LYS A 234 37.60 11.81 -3.42
C LYS A 234 39.04 11.32 -3.50
N SER A 235 39.97 12.26 -3.41
CA SER A 235 41.40 11.97 -3.22
C SER A 235 41.71 11.83 -1.73
N VAL A 236 42.53 10.85 -1.40
CA VAL A 236 43.01 10.57 -0.04
C VAL A 236 44.52 10.86 -0.02
N ALA A 237 44.88 11.95 0.66
CA ALA A 237 46.27 12.33 0.82
C ALA A 237 46.95 11.48 1.90
N TYR A 238 48.07 10.85 1.57
CA TYR A 238 48.89 10.06 2.52
C TYR A 238 50.22 10.74 2.89
N GLY A 239 50.51 11.92 2.34
CA GLY A 239 51.72 12.66 2.64
C GLY A 239 52.99 11.96 2.14
N ARG A 240 54.12 12.20 2.83
CA ARG A 240 55.42 11.60 2.49
C ARG A 240 55.66 10.22 3.13
N MET A 241 54.71 9.71 3.91
CA MET A 241 54.86 8.49 4.70
C MET A 241 53.82 7.45 4.29
N THR A 242 54.23 6.49 3.46
CA THR A 242 53.40 5.34 3.05
C THR A 242 52.78 4.54 4.21
N PRO A 243 53.39 4.38 5.41
CA PRO A 243 52.76 3.67 6.53
C PRO A 243 51.47 4.31 7.06
N SER A 244 51.16 5.57 6.68
CA SER A 244 49.93 6.26 7.09
C SER A 244 48.71 5.93 6.21
N ILE A 245 48.91 5.26 5.06
CA ILE A 245 47.84 4.91 4.12
C ILE A 245 46.67 4.16 4.79
N PRO A 246 46.88 3.13 5.64
CA PRO A 246 45.78 2.40 6.27
C PRO A 246 44.88 3.28 7.13
N SER A 247 45.46 4.18 7.93
CA SER A 247 44.69 5.07 8.81
C SER A 247 44.02 6.20 8.03
N ALA A 248 44.67 6.73 7.00
CA ALA A 248 44.12 7.75 6.11
C ALA A 248 42.91 7.24 5.32
N LEU A 249 43.00 6.03 4.76
CA LEU A 249 41.86 5.40 4.07
C LEU A 249 40.69 5.18 5.02
N ARG A 250 40.93 4.59 6.20
CA ARG A 250 39.87 4.41 7.20
C ARG A 250 39.16 5.73 7.52
N GLN A 251 39.91 6.80 7.78
CA GLN A 251 39.33 8.13 8.05
C GLN A 251 38.53 8.67 6.86
N ALA A 252 38.99 8.46 5.62
CA ALA A 252 38.27 8.89 4.43
C ALA A 252 36.90 8.20 4.28
N PHE A 253 36.83 6.89 4.58
CA PHE A 253 35.58 6.15 4.62
C PHE A 253 34.64 6.65 5.75
N GLU A 254 35.17 6.84 6.96
CA GLU A 254 34.37 7.38 8.08
C GLU A 254 33.86 8.81 7.81
N GLN A 255 34.66 9.65 7.14
CA GLN A 255 34.25 10.98 6.70
C GLN A 255 33.16 10.91 5.64
N LYS A 256 33.25 9.97 4.69
CA LYS A 256 32.20 9.74 3.69
C LYS A 256 30.87 9.35 4.33
N ASP A 257 30.92 8.59 5.43
CA ASP A 257 29.71 8.12 6.13
C ASP A 257 29.12 9.16 7.09
N SER A 258 29.92 10.11 7.57
CA SER A 258 29.49 11.15 8.51
C SER A 258 28.98 12.42 7.84
N VAL A 259 29.28 12.62 6.55
CA VAL A 259 28.81 13.77 5.76
C VAL A 259 27.57 13.38 4.95
N LEU A 260 26.57 14.26 4.94
CA LEU A 260 25.37 14.04 4.13
C LEU A 260 25.74 13.94 2.64
N PRO A 261 25.28 12.89 1.93
CA PRO A 261 25.48 12.78 0.49
C PRO A 261 24.87 13.98 -0.24
N SER A 262 25.68 14.65 -1.06
CA SER A 262 25.24 15.80 -1.85
C SER A 262 24.54 15.40 -3.16
N SER A 263 24.66 14.14 -3.57
CA SER A 263 24.01 13.60 -4.77
C SER A 263 23.32 12.26 -4.50
N VAL A 264 22.25 12.05 -5.26
CA VAL A 264 21.48 10.81 -5.27
C VAL A 264 21.28 10.41 -6.73
N ASN A 265 21.55 9.14 -7.04
CA ASN A 265 21.42 8.60 -8.38
C ASN A 265 20.04 7.97 -8.56
N ILE A 266 19.33 8.35 -9.62
CA ILE A 266 18.17 7.61 -10.11
C ILE A 266 18.71 6.57 -11.08
N LEU A 267 18.75 5.32 -10.65
CA LEU A 267 19.32 4.20 -11.43
C LEU A 267 18.33 3.66 -12.45
N SER A 268 17.03 3.69 -12.11
CA SER A 268 15.96 3.28 -12.98
C SER A 268 14.70 4.08 -12.66
N ASP A 269 14.11 4.70 -13.67
CA ASP A 269 12.78 5.33 -13.60
C ASP A 269 12.13 5.24 -14.99
N PRO A 270 11.65 4.05 -15.38
CA PRO A 270 11.14 3.81 -16.73
C PRO A 270 9.90 4.66 -17.06
N ALA A 271 9.26 5.26 -16.06
CA ALA A 271 8.08 6.09 -16.22
C ALA A 271 8.35 7.60 -16.02
N GLY A 272 9.58 7.99 -15.68
CA GLY A 272 9.96 9.38 -15.45
C GLY A 272 9.16 10.06 -14.34
N VAL A 273 8.78 9.30 -13.31
CA VAL A 273 7.90 9.75 -12.22
C VAL A 273 8.68 10.55 -11.17
N ALA A 274 9.94 10.23 -10.91
CA ALA A 274 10.77 10.94 -9.95
C ALA A 274 11.25 12.26 -10.54
N SER A 275 10.72 13.39 -10.05
CA SER A 275 11.13 14.73 -10.48
C SER A 275 12.39 15.22 -9.78
N SER A 276 12.57 14.85 -8.51
CA SER A 276 13.80 15.12 -7.75
C SER A 276 13.98 14.14 -6.60
N VAL A 277 15.22 13.79 -6.29
CA VAL A 277 15.57 12.99 -5.11
C VAL A 277 16.68 13.69 -4.31
N GLN A 278 16.51 13.76 -3.00
CA GLN A 278 17.45 14.43 -2.09
C GLN A 278 17.60 13.67 -0.78
N VAL A 279 18.81 13.71 -0.20
CA VAL A 279 19.02 13.31 1.20
C VAL A 279 18.79 14.53 2.08
N THR A 280 17.90 14.40 3.05
CA THR A 280 17.49 15.52 3.92
C THR A 280 18.12 15.50 5.31
N GLY A 281 18.70 14.37 5.70
CA GLY A 281 19.31 14.19 7.00
C GLY A 281 19.70 12.74 7.24
N PHE A 282 20.14 12.47 8.47
CA PHE A 282 20.35 11.13 9.00
C PHE A 282 19.20 10.75 9.95
N SER A 283 18.88 9.47 10.04
CA SER A 283 17.76 8.97 10.87
C SER A 283 17.93 9.20 12.38
N SER A 284 19.15 9.08 12.91
CA SER A 284 19.43 9.14 14.36
C SER A 284 20.75 9.84 14.71
N GLY A 285 21.55 10.28 13.73
CA GLY A 285 22.82 10.98 13.94
C GLY A 285 23.80 10.76 12.79
N SER A 286 24.96 11.42 12.81
CA SER A 286 26.01 11.20 11.78
C SER A 286 26.36 9.72 11.65
N SER A 287 26.49 9.23 10.42
CA SER A 287 26.77 7.82 10.11
C SER A 287 25.62 6.83 10.37
N SER A 288 24.41 7.30 10.67
CA SER A 288 23.20 6.47 10.60
C SER A 288 22.66 6.39 9.16
N LEU A 289 21.59 5.62 8.94
CA LEU A 289 20.96 5.55 7.62
C LEU A 289 20.40 6.93 7.15
N PRO A 290 20.52 7.26 5.86
CA PRO A 290 20.07 8.54 5.31
C PRO A 290 18.54 8.60 5.16
N VAL A 291 17.97 9.79 5.40
CA VAL A 291 16.55 10.11 5.16
C VAL A 291 16.39 10.62 3.73
N ILE A 292 15.64 9.88 2.91
CA ILE A 292 15.51 10.15 1.47
C ILE A 292 14.17 10.80 1.20
N ARG A 293 14.19 11.96 0.54
CA ARG A 293 13.01 12.64 0.02
C ARG A 293 12.95 12.46 -1.49
N VAL A 294 11.81 11.96 -1.96
CA VAL A 294 11.48 11.79 -3.38
C VAL A 294 10.29 12.68 -3.71
N SER A 295 10.49 13.64 -4.60
CA SER A 295 9.40 14.39 -5.21
C SER A 295 8.95 13.65 -6.46
N MET A 296 7.65 13.37 -6.54
CA MET A 296 7.05 12.71 -7.70
C MET A 296 6.33 13.75 -8.55
N GLY A 297 6.56 13.68 -9.85
CA GLY A 297 5.86 14.46 -10.86
C GLY A 297 4.48 13.87 -11.16
N THR A 298 3.94 14.20 -12.33
CA THR A 298 2.64 13.68 -12.78
C THR A 298 2.74 12.20 -13.10
N PHE A 299 1.87 11.39 -12.49
CA PHE A 299 1.82 9.97 -12.81
C PHE A 299 1.32 9.70 -14.24
N PRO A 300 1.80 8.63 -14.91
CA PRO A 300 1.38 8.31 -16.27
C PRO A 300 -0.14 8.06 -16.38
N THR A 301 -0.68 8.32 -17.56
CA THR A 301 -2.05 7.95 -17.92
C THR A 301 -2.20 6.43 -18.08
N LEU A 302 -3.44 5.93 -18.00
CA LEU A 302 -3.74 4.50 -18.10
C LEU A 302 -3.29 3.91 -19.46
N ALA A 303 -3.32 4.73 -20.52
CA ALA A 303 -2.79 4.37 -21.83
C ALA A 303 -1.26 4.21 -21.84
N GLN A 304 -0.54 5.09 -21.13
CA GLN A 304 0.92 5.01 -21.00
C GLN A 304 1.35 3.83 -20.12
N LEU A 305 0.58 3.50 -19.08
CA LEU A 305 0.86 2.34 -18.22
C LEU A 305 0.77 1.00 -18.96
N LYS A 306 -0.04 0.89 -20.02
CA LYS A 306 -0.08 -0.31 -20.86
C LYS A 306 1.22 -0.55 -21.64
N LEU A 307 2.06 0.48 -21.80
CA LEU A 307 3.34 0.43 -22.52
C LEU A 307 4.55 0.25 -21.59
N ILE A 308 4.37 0.40 -20.28
CA ILE A 308 5.45 0.38 -19.29
C ILE A 308 5.27 -0.85 -18.40
N SER A 309 6.28 -1.72 -18.35
CA SER A 309 6.22 -3.00 -17.65
C SER A 309 6.27 -2.89 -16.12
N SER A 310 6.79 -1.78 -15.60
CA SER A 310 6.91 -1.53 -14.16
C SER A 310 7.02 -0.03 -13.85
N LEU A 311 6.45 0.37 -12.72
CA LEU A 311 6.59 1.71 -12.13
C LEU A 311 7.57 1.70 -10.94
N THR A 312 8.56 0.80 -11.00
CA THR A 312 9.63 0.72 -10.00
C THR A 312 10.69 1.77 -10.26
N ILE A 313 10.87 2.66 -9.29
CA ILE A 313 11.94 3.66 -9.25
C ILE A 313 13.06 3.09 -8.39
N SER A 314 14.27 2.98 -8.94
CA SER A 314 15.47 2.57 -8.21
C SER A 314 16.37 3.76 -7.97
N ILE A 315 16.74 3.96 -6.72
CA ILE A 315 17.49 5.10 -6.21
C ILE A 315 18.74 4.58 -5.50
N GLY A 316 19.88 5.19 -5.74
CA GLY A 316 21.14 4.85 -5.08
C GLY A 316 21.82 6.07 -4.51
N ILE A 317 22.40 5.94 -3.32
CA ILE A 317 23.34 6.92 -2.78
C ILE A 317 24.76 6.43 -3.08
N PRO A 318 25.64 7.22 -3.72
CA PRO A 318 27.01 6.82 -4.04
C PRO A 318 27.75 6.28 -2.81
N GLY A 319 28.21 5.02 -2.87
CA GLY A 319 28.90 4.34 -1.76
C GLY A 319 28.01 4.07 -0.54
N GLY A 320 26.71 4.26 -0.69
CA GLY A 320 25.67 4.11 0.32
C GLY A 320 24.58 3.12 -0.12
N PRO A 321 23.41 3.15 0.53
CA PRO A 321 22.35 2.18 0.30
C PRO A 321 21.62 2.38 -1.03
N LEU A 322 21.05 1.28 -1.52
CA LEU A 322 20.14 1.22 -2.66
C LEU A 322 18.69 1.08 -2.18
N VAL A 323 17.78 1.77 -2.86
CA VAL A 323 16.35 1.83 -2.52
C VAL A 323 15.51 1.60 -3.77
N SER A 324 14.51 0.74 -3.67
CA SER A 324 13.59 0.42 -4.75
C SER A 324 12.16 0.75 -4.33
N ILE A 325 11.55 1.71 -5.02
CA ILE A 325 10.20 2.21 -4.79
C ILE A 325 9.31 1.70 -5.91
N ALA A 326 8.50 0.69 -5.64
CA ALA A 326 7.51 0.19 -6.57
C ALA A 326 6.18 0.92 -6.38
N VAL A 327 5.87 1.84 -7.29
CA VAL A 327 4.55 2.45 -7.36
C VAL A 327 3.63 1.49 -8.11
N SER A 328 2.44 1.23 -7.60
CA SER A 328 1.41 0.49 -8.33
C SER A 328 0.14 1.30 -8.36
N GLU A 329 -0.57 1.32 -9.48
CA GLU A 329 -1.99 1.63 -9.39
C GLU A 329 -2.60 0.55 -8.47
N PRO A 330 -3.44 0.90 -7.49
CA PRO A 330 -4.23 -0.06 -6.75
C PRO A 330 -5.04 -0.78 -7.83
N GLY A 331 -4.62 -2.01 -8.15
CA GLY A 331 -5.45 -2.88 -8.95
C GLY A 331 -6.84 -2.89 -8.33
N CYS A 332 -7.88 -2.93 -9.16
CA CYS A 332 -9.24 -3.37 -8.88
C CYS A 332 -9.43 -3.81 -7.41
N ALA A 333 -9.62 -2.84 -6.49
CA ALA A 333 -9.40 -3.10 -5.06
C ALA A 333 -10.59 -3.84 -4.46
N CYS A 334 -10.46 -5.16 -4.31
CA CYS A 334 -11.35 -6.00 -3.50
C CYS A 334 -11.01 -5.96 -2.00
N PHE A 335 -9.97 -5.23 -1.59
CA PHE A 335 -9.63 -5.12 -0.17
C PHE A 335 -10.56 -4.12 0.52
N PRO A 336 -11.37 -4.55 1.51
CA PRO A 336 -11.99 -3.60 2.42
C PRO A 336 -10.85 -2.81 3.10
N PRO A 337 -11.01 -1.50 3.33
CA PRO A 337 -10.04 -0.76 4.13
C PRO A 337 -9.83 -1.50 5.45
N THR A 338 -8.58 -1.64 5.88
CA THR A 338 -8.16 -2.23 7.17
C THR A 338 -8.65 -1.45 8.38
N LEU A 339 -9.40 -0.36 8.16
CA LEU A 339 -10.21 0.24 9.20
C LEU A 339 -11.21 -0.82 9.67
N LYS A 340 -11.11 -1.24 10.94
CA LYS A 340 -12.27 -1.80 11.65
C LYS A 340 -13.34 -0.71 11.65
N LEU A 341 -14.11 -0.64 10.57
CA LEU A 341 -15.39 0.05 10.58
C LEU A 341 -16.21 -0.59 11.71
N PRO A 342 -16.99 0.19 12.46
CA PRO A 342 -18.05 -0.37 13.26
C PRO A 342 -18.82 -1.32 12.34
N ILE A 343 -19.14 -2.52 12.83
CA ILE A 343 -19.86 -3.52 12.07
C ILE A 343 -21.23 -2.94 11.70
N ASP A 344 -21.30 -2.22 10.58
CA ASP A 344 -22.52 -2.04 9.84
C ASP A 344 -22.63 -3.26 8.94
N SER A 345 -23.64 -4.07 9.28
CA SER A 345 -24.12 -5.30 8.66
C SER A 345 -24.61 -5.07 7.21
N LEU A 346 -23.76 -4.52 6.36
CA LEU A 346 -24.04 -4.36 4.94
C LEU A 346 -23.90 -5.74 4.25
N PRO A 347 -24.99 -6.30 3.69
CA PRO A 347 -25.20 -7.74 3.50
C PRO A 347 -24.43 -8.39 2.34
N LEU A 348 -23.39 -7.74 1.83
CA LEU A 348 -22.73 -8.13 0.58
C LEU A 348 -21.31 -8.67 0.76
N SER A 349 -20.84 -8.87 1.99
CA SER A 349 -19.67 -9.72 2.25
C SER A 349 -20.09 -11.18 2.38
N GLY A 350 -20.10 -11.90 1.27
CA GLY A 350 -19.58 -13.26 1.26
C GLY A 350 -20.37 -14.39 1.92
N TRP A 351 -21.41 -14.17 2.72
CA TRP A 351 -22.12 -15.23 3.44
C TRP A 351 -23.52 -14.69 3.75
N ALA A 352 -24.60 -15.30 3.27
CA ALA A 352 -25.96 -14.79 3.48
C ALA A 352 -26.39 -14.99 4.95
N ASP A 353 -25.76 -14.24 5.86
CA ASP A 353 -25.79 -14.19 7.32
C ASP A 353 -25.88 -15.50 8.13
N ALA A 354 -26.25 -16.67 7.63
CA ALA A 354 -26.33 -17.88 8.45
C ALA A 354 -24.97 -18.35 9.02
N TRP A 355 -23.86 -17.84 8.49
CA TRP A 355 -22.49 -18.27 8.83
C TRP A 355 -21.66 -17.18 9.54
N HIS A 356 -22.21 -15.96 9.60
CA HIS A 356 -21.74 -14.90 10.50
C HIS A 356 -22.65 -14.75 11.73
N LEU A 357 -23.89 -15.26 11.67
CA LEU A 357 -24.77 -15.40 12.82
C LEU A 357 -24.34 -16.64 13.62
N SER A 358 -23.76 -16.43 14.79
CA SER A 358 -23.24 -17.50 15.64
C SER A 358 -24.34 -18.28 16.38
N THR A 359 -25.62 -17.90 16.28
CA THR A 359 -26.70 -18.50 17.06
C THR A 359 -27.99 -18.78 16.26
N LEU A 360 -28.71 -19.83 16.66
CA LEU A 360 -30.04 -20.17 16.13
C LEU A 360 -31.07 -19.06 16.36
N ASN A 361 -30.91 -18.27 17.42
CA ASN A 361 -31.81 -17.16 17.76
C ASN A 361 -31.73 -16.04 16.73
N ASP A 362 -30.53 -15.75 16.22
CA ASP A 362 -30.36 -14.75 15.17
C ASP A 362 -31.00 -15.18 13.85
N ILE A 363 -30.91 -16.47 13.51
CA ILE A 363 -31.57 -17.05 12.34
C ILE A 363 -33.09 -16.93 12.48
N LYS A 364 -33.66 -17.32 13.63
CA LYS A 364 -35.10 -17.19 13.91
C LYS A 364 -35.61 -15.74 13.87
N ARG A 365 -34.77 -14.77 14.26
CA ARG A 365 -35.10 -13.34 14.20
C ARG A 365 -35.16 -12.83 12.75
N LEU A 366 -34.24 -13.29 11.90
CA LEU A 366 -34.04 -12.74 10.55
C LEU A 366 -34.73 -13.51 9.43
N TRP A 367 -35.00 -14.80 9.63
CA TRP A 367 -35.70 -15.66 8.69
C TRP A 367 -37.08 -16.03 9.24
N LYS A 368 -38.13 -15.66 8.49
CA LYS A 368 -39.50 -16.07 8.78
C LYS A 368 -39.69 -17.50 8.27
N SER A 369 -40.04 -18.41 9.17
CA SER A 369 -40.25 -19.83 8.88
C SER A 369 -41.73 -20.19 8.92
N SER A 370 -42.18 -21.04 8.00
CA SER A 370 -43.51 -21.67 8.04
C SER A 370 -43.48 -23.05 8.73
N VAL A 371 -42.41 -23.36 9.48
CA VAL A 371 -42.06 -24.72 9.93
C VAL A 371 -41.84 -24.78 11.45
N ASP A 372 -42.19 -25.91 12.07
CA ASP A 372 -42.18 -26.16 13.52
C ASP A 372 -40.77 -26.34 14.15
N SER A 373 -39.76 -26.80 13.37
CA SER A 373 -38.42 -27.12 13.90
C SER A 373 -37.29 -26.63 13.01
N LEU A 374 -36.35 -25.90 13.62
CA LEU A 374 -35.13 -25.34 13.03
C LEU A 374 -33.95 -25.69 13.93
N THR A 375 -32.95 -26.38 13.40
CA THR A 375 -31.75 -26.76 14.17
C THR A 375 -30.48 -26.47 13.37
N LEU A 376 -29.42 -26.06 14.08
CA LEU A 376 -28.09 -25.89 13.51
C LEU A 376 -27.25 -27.13 13.82
N LYS A 377 -26.57 -27.68 12.81
CA LYS A 377 -25.64 -28.80 12.97
C LYS A 377 -24.26 -28.42 12.48
N MET A 378 -23.23 -28.90 13.15
CA MET A 378 -21.86 -28.88 12.62
C MET A 378 -21.61 -30.15 11.81
N THR A 379 -21.24 -29.98 10.54
CA THR A 379 -20.90 -31.04 9.59
C THR A 379 -19.46 -30.87 9.12
N SER A 380 -18.70 -31.97 9.04
CA SER A 380 -17.36 -31.97 8.46
C SER A 380 -17.42 -31.52 6.99
N SER A 381 -16.61 -30.53 6.63
CA SER A 381 -16.58 -29.94 5.28
C SER A 381 -15.80 -30.83 4.31
N LEU A 382 -16.28 -30.95 3.07
CA LEU A 382 -15.58 -31.61 1.96
C LEU A 382 -14.48 -30.75 1.30
N LEU A 383 -14.37 -29.45 1.63
CA LEU A 383 -13.56 -28.50 0.83
C LEU A 383 -12.68 -27.51 1.63
N ARG A 384 -12.45 -27.67 2.93
CA ARG A 384 -11.44 -26.90 3.71
C ARG A 384 -11.20 -27.53 5.08
N THR A 385 -10.05 -27.27 5.68
CA THR A 385 -9.56 -27.72 7.01
C THR A 385 -10.39 -27.28 8.23
N PHE A 386 -11.68 -26.92 8.07
CA PHE A 386 -12.57 -26.44 9.14
C PHE A 386 -13.98 -27.06 9.07
N THR A 387 -14.68 -27.12 10.21
CA THR A 387 -16.08 -27.55 10.32
C THR A 387 -17.04 -26.55 9.67
N SER A 388 -18.14 -27.05 9.09
CA SER A 388 -19.16 -26.24 8.41
C SER A 388 -20.52 -26.37 9.11
N THR A 389 -21.24 -25.27 9.36
CA THR A 389 -22.55 -25.26 10.02
C THR A 389 -23.71 -25.39 9.03
N SER A 390 -24.37 -26.54 8.96
CA SER A 390 -25.59 -26.72 8.16
C SER A 390 -26.85 -26.35 8.95
N LEU A 391 -27.86 -25.83 8.25
CA LEU A 391 -29.19 -25.56 8.80
C LEU A 391 -30.12 -26.72 8.44
N SER A 392 -30.57 -27.48 9.44
CA SER A 392 -31.54 -28.56 9.27
C SER A 392 -32.96 -28.04 9.53
N VAL A 393 -33.87 -28.32 8.60
CA VAL A 393 -35.27 -27.89 8.62
C VAL A 393 -36.16 -29.11 8.35
N TYR A 394 -37.20 -29.30 9.16
CA TYR A 394 -38.27 -30.27 8.89
C TYR A 394 -39.59 -29.82 9.50
N GLY A 395 -40.70 -30.19 8.87
CA GLY A 395 -42.06 -29.93 9.36
C GLY A 395 -42.71 -31.20 9.88
N SER A 396 -43.27 -31.17 11.09
CA SER A 396 -43.98 -32.31 11.71
C SER A 396 -45.27 -32.68 10.98
N ALA A 397 -45.95 -31.68 10.41
CA ALA A 397 -47.28 -31.83 9.80
C ALA A 397 -47.38 -31.31 8.35
N SER A 398 -46.32 -30.67 7.82
CA SER A 398 -46.31 -30.08 6.47
C SER A 398 -45.26 -30.73 5.58
N THR A 399 -45.61 -30.95 4.31
CA THR A 399 -44.68 -31.35 3.24
C THR A 399 -44.04 -30.15 2.53
N GLN A 400 -44.57 -28.94 2.76
CA GLN A 400 -44.05 -27.70 2.20
C GLN A 400 -43.26 -26.93 3.27
N LEU A 401 -41.97 -26.73 3.01
CA LEU A 401 -41.07 -25.99 3.87
C LEU A 401 -40.73 -24.66 3.20
N SER A 402 -40.83 -23.56 3.94
CA SER A 402 -40.50 -22.21 3.44
C SER A 402 -39.78 -21.40 4.50
N LEU A 403 -38.58 -20.92 4.16
CA LEU A 403 -37.83 -19.95 4.95
C LEU A 403 -37.64 -18.68 4.11
N VAL A 404 -38.09 -17.54 4.63
CA VAL A 404 -38.12 -16.27 3.89
C VAL A 404 -37.33 -15.20 4.63
N ARG A 405 -36.46 -14.50 3.91
CA ARG A 405 -35.75 -13.31 4.40
C ARG A 405 -35.92 -12.16 3.42
N THR A 406 -36.20 -10.97 3.95
CA THR A 406 -36.35 -9.76 3.14
C THR A 406 -35.25 -8.77 3.48
N TYR A 407 -34.58 -8.28 2.45
CA TYR A 407 -33.54 -7.27 2.53
C TYR A 407 -34.07 -5.92 2.04
N PRO A 408 -33.67 -4.80 2.67
CA PRO A 408 -33.92 -3.46 2.14
C PRO A 408 -33.36 -3.30 0.73
N GLY A 409 -34.17 -2.76 -0.18
CA GLY A 409 -33.76 -2.52 -1.57
C GLY A 409 -32.64 -1.49 -1.70
N SER A 410 -32.46 -0.61 -0.72
CA SER A 410 -31.36 0.37 -0.66
C SER A 410 -29.95 -0.24 -0.70
N PHE A 411 -29.83 -1.56 -0.43
CA PHE A 411 -28.56 -2.28 -0.53
C PHE A 411 -28.20 -2.69 -1.97
N PHE A 412 -29.14 -2.56 -2.89
CA PHE A 412 -29.09 -3.13 -4.22
C PHE A 412 -29.37 -2.04 -5.27
N ALA A 413 -28.32 -1.52 -5.89
CA ALA A 413 -28.49 -0.57 -6.99
C ALA A 413 -29.00 -1.25 -8.27
N ALA A 414 -29.72 -0.51 -9.11
CA ALA A 414 -30.03 -0.94 -10.47
C ALA A 414 -28.74 -1.21 -11.28
N GLY A 415 -28.77 -2.20 -12.18
CA GLY A 415 -27.64 -2.63 -13.00
C GLY A 415 -26.63 -3.54 -12.28
N LEU A 416 -26.82 -3.82 -10.99
CA LEU A 416 -25.94 -4.68 -10.21
C LEU A 416 -26.08 -6.16 -10.61
N SER A 417 -24.96 -6.83 -10.91
CA SER A 417 -24.92 -8.29 -11.11
C SER A 417 -24.79 -9.02 -9.77
N LEU A 418 -25.83 -9.78 -9.42
CA LEU A 418 -25.95 -10.54 -8.17
C LEU A 418 -25.87 -12.04 -8.46
N VAL A 419 -24.99 -12.75 -7.78
CA VAL A 419 -24.88 -14.20 -7.79
C VAL A 419 -25.52 -14.76 -6.52
N SER A 420 -26.58 -15.54 -6.67
CA SER A 420 -27.16 -16.35 -5.61
C SER A 420 -26.66 -17.79 -5.71
N ARG A 421 -26.26 -18.39 -4.59
CA ARG A 421 -25.80 -19.79 -4.57
C ARG A 421 -26.13 -20.48 -3.26
N GLY A 422 -26.12 -21.80 -3.29
CA GLY A 422 -26.26 -22.61 -2.08
C GLY A 422 -26.15 -24.10 -2.35
N TYR A 423 -26.03 -24.85 -1.26
CA TYR A 423 -26.12 -26.31 -1.26
C TYR A 423 -27.34 -26.73 -0.45
N TRP A 424 -27.98 -27.82 -0.88
CA TRP A 424 -28.97 -28.51 -0.04
C TRP A 424 -28.87 -30.03 -0.20
N ARG A 425 -29.38 -30.77 0.79
CA ARG A 425 -29.54 -32.23 0.70
C ARG A 425 -30.76 -32.73 1.46
N SER A 426 -31.30 -33.88 1.06
CA SER A 426 -32.24 -34.66 1.88
C SER A 426 -31.43 -35.58 2.80
N SER A 427 -31.55 -35.41 4.11
CA SER A 427 -30.78 -36.17 5.11
C SER A 427 -31.45 -37.49 5.53
N SER A 428 -32.68 -37.75 5.11
CA SER A 428 -33.44 -38.95 5.50
C SER A 428 -33.37 -40.05 4.44
N ASP A 429 -33.01 -41.27 4.85
CA ASP A 429 -32.95 -42.46 3.98
C ASP A 429 -34.34 -42.91 3.45
N THR A 430 -35.43 -42.37 4.02
CA THR A 430 -36.81 -42.82 3.77
C THR A 430 -37.68 -41.83 2.99
N GLY A 431 -37.13 -40.69 2.53
CA GLY A 431 -37.90 -39.67 1.83
C GLY A 431 -37.07 -38.73 0.96
N THR A 432 -37.68 -38.25 -0.12
CA THR A 432 -37.07 -37.31 -1.07
C THR A 432 -37.60 -35.90 -0.83
N ALA A 433 -36.78 -34.91 -1.19
CA ALA A 433 -37.17 -33.51 -1.19
C ALA A 433 -36.75 -32.89 -2.52
N ALA A 434 -37.48 -31.88 -2.98
CA ALA A 434 -37.09 -31.03 -4.10
C ALA A 434 -37.07 -29.59 -3.61
N CYS A 435 -35.90 -28.95 -3.65
CA CYS A 435 -35.69 -27.61 -3.12
C CYS A 435 -35.21 -26.63 -4.18
N TYR A 436 -35.56 -25.36 -4.00
CA TYR A 436 -35.06 -24.26 -4.80
C TYR A 436 -34.93 -22.97 -3.97
N ILE A 437 -34.10 -22.05 -4.46
CA ILE A 437 -33.97 -20.71 -3.91
C ILE A 437 -34.72 -19.78 -4.84
N GLN A 438 -35.71 -19.08 -4.31
CA GLN A 438 -36.50 -18.09 -5.04
C GLN A 438 -36.08 -16.68 -4.62
N LEU A 439 -35.71 -15.87 -5.59
CA LEU A 439 -35.44 -14.45 -5.44
C LEU A 439 -36.66 -13.68 -5.96
N THR A 440 -37.21 -12.79 -5.14
CA THR A 440 -38.29 -11.89 -5.54
C THR A 440 -37.81 -10.45 -5.36
N MET A 441 -37.69 -9.74 -6.48
CA MET A 441 -37.26 -8.35 -6.53
C MET A 441 -38.49 -7.46 -6.69
N THR A 442 -38.72 -6.57 -5.73
CA THR A 442 -39.84 -5.62 -5.76
C THR A 442 -39.28 -4.22 -6.00
N GLY A 443 -39.79 -3.53 -7.01
CA GLY A 443 -39.41 -2.16 -7.32
C GLY A 443 -39.93 -1.14 -6.31
N THR A 444 -39.38 0.07 -6.37
CA THR A 444 -39.94 1.24 -5.65
C THR A 444 -41.36 1.57 -6.12
N ASN A 445 -41.65 1.36 -7.41
CA ASN A 445 -43.01 1.20 -7.90
C ASN A 445 -43.46 -0.24 -7.62
N THR A 446 -44.36 -0.42 -6.65
CA THR A 446 -44.79 -1.73 -6.15
C THR A 446 -45.48 -2.62 -7.20
N SER A 447 -45.83 -2.06 -8.36
CA SER A 447 -46.33 -2.81 -9.52
C SER A 447 -45.23 -3.56 -10.29
N LEU A 448 -43.95 -3.22 -10.08
CA LEU A 448 -42.81 -3.89 -10.71
C LEU A 448 -42.27 -5.00 -9.80
N VAL A 449 -42.58 -6.24 -10.14
CA VAL A 449 -42.10 -7.43 -9.41
C VAL A 449 -41.51 -8.42 -10.41
N THR A 450 -40.30 -8.90 -10.16
CA THR A 450 -39.70 -10.01 -10.91
C THR A 450 -39.26 -11.12 -9.97
N THR A 451 -39.32 -12.35 -10.47
CA THR A 451 -38.96 -13.55 -9.70
C THR A 451 -37.97 -14.37 -10.50
N SER A 452 -36.90 -14.78 -9.83
CA SER A 452 -35.86 -15.64 -10.38
C SER A 452 -35.66 -16.85 -9.48
N THR A 453 -35.42 -18.02 -10.05
CA THR A 453 -35.27 -19.27 -9.30
C THR A 453 -33.91 -19.89 -9.58
N VAL A 454 -33.15 -20.20 -8.52
CA VAL A 454 -31.90 -20.93 -8.62
C VAL A 454 -32.19 -22.37 -9.01
N PRO A 455 -31.70 -22.86 -10.16
CA PRO A 455 -31.92 -24.24 -10.58
C PRO A 455 -31.05 -25.19 -9.74
N PHE A 456 -31.64 -26.33 -9.38
CA PHE A 456 -30.96 -27.49 -8.81
C PHE A 456 -31.22 -28.71 -9.68
N ALA A 457 -30.40 -29.76 -9.56
CA ALA A 457 -30.60 -30.99 -10.30
C ALA A 457 -31.97 -31.64 -9.98
N PRO A 458 -32.70 -32.16 -10.97
CA PRO A 458 -34.03 -32.75 -10.78
C PRO A 458 -34.02 -34.15 -10.15
N LEU A 459 -32.87 -34.85 -10.19
CA LEU A 459 -32.67 -36.19 -9.64
C LEU A 459 -31.68 -36.08 -8.47
N VAL A 460 -32.13 -36.47 -7.27
CA VAL A 460 -31.37 -36.29 -6.03
C VAL A 460 -31.27 -37.61 -5.29
N ALA A 461 -30.05 -38.11 -5.09
CA ALA A 461 -29.81 -39.23 -4.21
C ALA A 461 -29.95 -38.78 -2.74
N PRO A 462 -30.63 -39.56 -1.87
CA PRO A 462 -30.65 -39.30 -0.44
C PRO A 462 -29.22 -39.21 0.12
N GLY A 463 -28.95 -38.20 0.94
CA GLY A 463 -27.63 -37.97 1.55
C GLY A 463 -26.65 -37.12 0.74
N GLU A 464 -26.87 -36.90 -0.57
CA GLU A 464 -25.96 -36.13 -1.43
C GLU A 464 -26.25 -34.63 -1.46
N TRP A 465 -25.19 -33.82 -1.46
CA TRP A 465 -25.27 -32.36 -1.55
C TRP A 465 -25.47 -31.91 -3.00
N ASN A 466 -26.52 -31.10 -3.21
CA ASN A 466 -26.86 -30.52 -4.49
C ASN A 466 -26.51 -29.03 -4.49
N TYR A 467 -25.68 -28.62 -5.45
CA TYR A 467 -25.29 -27.24 -5.64
C TYR A 467 -26.17 -26.57 -6.68
N GLY A 468 -26.54 -25.32 -6.42
CA GLY A 468 -27.25 -24.46 -7.37
C GLY A 468 -26.68 -23.06 -7.31
N TYR A 469 -26.63 -22.40 -8.47
CA TYR A 469 -26.30 -20.98 -8.55
C TYR A 469 -27.13 -20.29 -9.64
N LEU A 470 -27.38 -19.01 -9.46
CA LEU A 470 -28.00 -18.14 -10.45
C LEU A 470 -27.40 -16.76 -10.38
N GLN A 471 -26.96 -16.27 -11.53
CA GLN A 471 -26.61 -14.87 -11.74
C GLN A 471 -27.83 -14.10 -12.22
N THR A 472 -28.09 -12.93 -11.65
CA THR A 472 -29.21 -12.07 -12.03
C THR A 472 -28.78 -10.61 -11.95
N ILE A 473 -29.16 -9.82 -12.96
CA ILE A 473 -28.94 -8.38 -12.97
C ILE A 473 -30.16 -7.70 -12.34
N ILE A 474 -29.91 -6.71 -11.48
CA ILE A 474 -30.98 -5.95 -10.82
C ILE A 474 -31.56 -4.95 -11.81
N PRO A 475 -32.83 -5.11 -12.22
CA PRO A 475 -33.36 -4.42 -13.40
C PRO A 475 -33.76 -2.96 -13.13
N TRP A 476 -34.05 -2.60 -11.87
CA TRP A 476 -34.49 -1.28 -11.45
C TRP A 476 -34.21 -1.05 -9.96
N GLU A 477 -34.40 0.17 -9.48
CA GLU A 477 -34.27 0.51 -8.07
C GLU A 477 -35.29 -0.26 -7.22
N LEU A 478 -34.77 -1.07 -6.28
CA LEU A 478 -35.58 -1.96 -5.46
C LEU A 478 -36.12 -1.25 -4.22
N SER A 479 -37.36 -1.58 -3.84
CA SER A 479 -37.86 -1.36 -2.48
C SER A 479 -37.42 -2.48 -1.54
N SER A 480 -37.42 -3.72 -2.03
CA SER A 480 -36.97 -4.89 -1.27
C SER A 480 -36.51 -6.02 -2.19
N LEU A 481 -35.55 -6.81 -1.71
CA LEU A 481 -35.19 -8.12 -2.27
C LEU A 481 -35.58 -9.20 -1.26
N THR A 482 -36.46 -10.11 -1.64
CA THR A 482 -36.86 -11.25 -0.81
C THR A 482 -36.23 -12.53 -1.32
N VAL A 483 -35.65 -13.31 -0.40
CA VAL A 483 -35.05 -14.62 -0.67
C VAL A 483 -35.84 -15.66 0.10
N ALA A 484 -36.38 -16.63 -0.63
CA ALA A 484 -37.14 -17.75 -0.08
C ALA A 484 -36.46 -19.07 -0.40
N LEU A 485 -36.16 -19.87 0.64
CA LEU A 485 -35.77 -21.27 0.51
C LEU A 485 -37.04 -22.09 0.55
N LYS A 486 -37.39 -22.74 -0.56
CA LYS A 486 -38.61 -23.54 -0.65
C LYS A 486 -38.26 -24.99 -0.93
N CYS A 487 -38.90 -25.90 -0.21
CA CYS A 487 -38.76 -27.33 -0.41
C CYS A 487 -40.14 -28.01 -0.40
N ASN A 488 -40.30 -28.99 -1.28
CA ASN A 488 -41.43 -29.92 -1.27
C ASN A 488 -40.90 -31.31 -0.93
N THR A 489 -41.37 -31.90 0.17
CA THR A 489 -40.95 -33.23 0.64
C THR A 489 -41.99 -34.30 0.28
N SER A 490 -41.54 -35.54 0.14
CA SER A 490 -42.42 -36.68 -0.14
C SER A 490 -43.41 -36.99 1.00
N SER A 491 -43.04 -36.66 2.24
CA SER A 491 -43.84 -36.87 3.45
C SER A 491 -43.46 -35.86 4.57
N PRO A 492 -44.34 -35.62 5.56
CA PRO A 492 -44.00 -34.86 6.76
C PRO A 492 -42.85 -35.54 7.53
N GLY A 493 -41.99 -34.74 8.19
CA GLY A 493 -40.85 -35.24 8.97
C GLY A 493 -39.55 -35.47 8.19
N VAL A 494 -39.57 -35.35 6.85
CA VAL A 494 -38.34 -35.39 6.02
C VAL A 494 -37.44 -34.21 6.37
N VAL A 495 -36.17 -34.51 6.66
CA VAL A 495 -35.18 -33.51 7.07
C VAL A 495 -34.39 -33.02 5.85
N VAL A 496 -34.48 -31.71 5.61
CA VAL A 496 -33.68 -31.01 4.59
C VAL A 496 -32.59 -30.21 5.25
N GLU A 497 -31.38 -30.29 4.72
CA GLU A 497 -30.24 -29.51 5.20
C GLU A 497 -29.78 -28.51 4.14
N TRP A 498 -29.56 -27.26 4.55
CA TRP A 498 -29.04 -26.18 3.72
C TRP A 498 -27.64 -25.77 4.16
N ALA A 499 -26.76 -25.49 3.20
CA ALA A 499 -25.40 -25.04 3.48
C ALA A 499 -24.87 -23.99 2.47
N ALA A 500 -23.88 -23.20 2.92
CA ALA A 500 -23.17 -22.18 2.15
C ALA A 500 -24.06 -21.27 1.28
N LEU A 501 -25.23 -20.89 1.82
CA LEU A 501 -26.13 -19.91 1.20
C LEU A 501 -25.42 -18.56 1.04
N GLY A 502 -25.44 -18.02 -0.17
CA GLY A 502 -24.77 -16.76 -0.49
C GLY A 502 -25.59 -15.90 -1.43
N LEU A 503 -25.66 -14.60 -1.12
CA LEU A 503 -26.00 -13.53 -2.05
C LEU A 503 -24.74 -12.71 -2.23
N LEU A 504 -24.07 -12.97 -3.35
CA LEU A 504 -22.74 -12.48 -3.64
C LEU A 504 -22.80 -11.53 -4.82
N LEU A 505 -21.82 -10.66 -4.87
CA LEU A 505 -21.56 -9.86 -6.05
C LEU A 505 -20.86 -10.77 -7.06
N ASP A 506 -21.19 -10.62 -8.34
CA ASP A 506 -20.48 -11.33 -9.38
C ASP A 506 -18.99 -10.92 -9.36
N PRO A 507 -18.05 -11.88 -9.21
CA PRO A 507 -16.62 -11.58 -9.13
C PRO A 507 -16.05 -10.94 -10.40
N SER A 508 -16.70 -11.10 -11.56
CA SER A 508 -16.28 -10.41 -12.79
C SER A 508 -16.62 -8.91 -12.79
N PHE A 509 -17.62 -8.51 -12.00
CA PHE A 509 -18.06 -7.11 -11.84
C PHE A 509 -17.47 -6.47 -10.59
N ALA A 510 -17.40 -7.24 -9.50
CA ALA A 510 -16.74 -6.84 -8.29
C ALA A 510 -15.30 -6.47 -8.63
N CYS A 511 -14.93 -5.25 -8.28
CA CYS A 511 -13.60 -4.70 -8.47
C CYS A 511 -13.27 -4.28 -9.91
N MET A 512 -14.15 -4.43 -10.90
CA MET A 512 -13.87 -3.99 -12.27
C MET A 512 -13.69 -2.47 -12.39
N CYS A 513 -14.30 -1.70 -11.49
CA CYS A 513 -14.20 -0.24 -11.48
C CYS A 513 -13.47 0.31 -10.24
N PRO A 514 -12.72 1.42 -10.41
CA PRO A 514 -12.02 2.07 -9.31
C PRO A 514 -12.99 2.64 -8.27
N ARG A 515 -12.47 2.92 -7.07
CA ARG A 515 -13.25 3.58 -5.99
C ARG A 515 -13.92 4.86 -6.48
N GLY A 516 -15.17 5.08 -6.06
CA GLY A 516 -15.98 6.19 -6.54
C GLY A 516 -16.64 5.96 -7.92
N PHE A 517 -16.38 4.83 -8.56
CA PHE A 517 -17.01 4.39 -9.80
C PHE A 517 -17.62 2.99 -9.63
N TYR A 518 -18.69 2.71 -10.36
CA TYR A 518 -19.32 1.40 -10.41
C TYR A 518 -19.51 0.95 -11.84
N HIS A 519 -19.58 -0.36 -12.04
CA HIS A 519 -19.94 -0.90 -13.34
C HIS A 519 -21.46 -0.97 -13.49
N ASP A 520 -21.97 -0.47 -14.60
CA ASP A 520 -23.40 -0.47 -14.91
C ASP A 520 -23.67 -1.27 -16.18
N THR A 521 -24.26 -2.46 -16.02
CA THR A 521 -24.57 -3.38 -17.12
C THR A 521 -25.71 -2.88 -18.03
N LEU A 522 -26.46 -1.86 -17.60
CA LEU A 522 -27.56 -1.29 -18.37
C LEU A 522 -27.08 -0.18 -19.31
N LEU A 523 -25.81 0.20 -19.23
CA LEU A 523 -25.18 1.26 -20.01
C LEU A 523 -24.07 0.67 -20.90
N ASP A 524 -24.41 -0.29 -21.77
CA ASP A 524 -23.51 -0.77 -22.82
C ASP A 524 -23.24 0.35 -23.82
N SER A 525 -22.17 1.11 -23.61
CA SER A 525 -21.65 2.04 -24.61
C SER A 525 -20.84 1.27 -25.65
N ASN A 526 -21.28 1.34 -26.92
CA ASN A 526 -20.65 0.78 -28.12
C ASN A 526 -19.24 1.33 -28.46
N ASP A 527 -18.51 1.88 -27.50
CA ASP A 527 -17.15 2.35 -27.67
C ASP A 527 -16.29 1.61 -26.65
N GLY A 528 -15.26 0.89 -27.11
CA GLY A 528 -14.48 -0.10 -26.37
C GLY A 528 -13.62 0.43 -25.22
N GLY A 529 -14.17 1.29 -24.36
CA GLY A 529 -13.58 1.78 -23.11
C GLY A 529 -14.52 1.55 -21.93
N GLU A 530 -14.16 0.60 -21.07
CA GLU A 530 -14.48 0.50 -19.63
C GLU A 530 -15.75 1.24 -19.15
N ALA A 531 -16.90 0.54 -19.11
CA ALA A 531 -18.18 1.04 -18.60
C ALA A 531 -18.17 1.26 -17.07
N CYS A 532 -17.34 2.19 -16.59
CA CYS A 532 -17.27 2.62 -15.20
C CYS A 532 -17.96 3.97 -15.02
N VAL A 533 -19.12 3.95 -14.38
CA VAL A 533 -19.97 5.11 -14.15
C VAL A 533 -19.60 5.76 -12.82
N ARG A 534 -19.46 7.10 -12.83
CA ARG A 534 -19.18 7.88 -11.63
C ARG A 534 -20.35 7.76 -10.64
N CYS A 535 -20.05 7.47 -9.38
CA CYS A 535 -21.09 7.48 -8.33
C CYS A 535 -21.71 8.88 -8.18
N ALA A 536 -23.04 8.94 -8.24
CA ALA A 536 -23.80 10.17 -7.99
C ALA A 536 -23.78 10.59 -6.51
N ALA A 537 -24.13 11.84 -6.24
CA ALA A 537 -24.40 12.31 -4.87
C ALA A 537 -25.52 11.47 -4.23
N GLY A 538 -25.49 11.31 -2.91
CA GLY A 538 -26.38 10.38 -2.19
C GLY A 538 -25.92 8.92 -2.20
N SER A 539 -24.89 8.59 -2.99
CA SER A 539 -24.37 7.22 -3.13
C SER A 539 -22.85 7.16 -2.95
N TYR A 540 -22.35 5.97 -2.64
CA TYR A 540 -20.93 5.66 -2.59
C TYR A 540 -20.63 4.39 -3.40
N CYS A 541 -19.44 4.32 -3.97
CA CYS A 541 -18.99 3.25 -4.83
C CYS A 541 -17.72 2.62 -4.28
N ALA A 542 -17.84 1.39 -3.77
CA ALA A 542 -16.73 0.60 -3.26
C ALA A 542 -16.68 -0.75 -4.01
N ALA A 543 -15.46 -1.21 -4.32
CA ALA A 543 -15.23 -2.44 -5.09
C ALA A 543 -16.07 -2.53 -6.40
N GLY A 544 -16.18 -1.41 -7.11
CA GLY A 544 -16.91 -1.35 -8.39
C GLY A 544 -18.44 -1.37 -8.29
N ILE A 545 -19.01 -1.15 -7.10
CA ILE A 545 -20.44 -1.30 -6.85
C ILE A 545 -21.01 -0.04 -6.19
N LYS A 546 -22.10 0.48 -6.75
CA LYS A 546 -22.86 1.61 -6.22
C LYS A 546 -23.77 1.16 -5.09
N ARG A 547 -23.78 1.94 -4.00
CA ARG A 547 -24.69 1.77 -2.86
C ARG A 547 -25.21 3.14 -2.42
N ARG A 548 -26.45 3.18 -1.94
CA ARG A 548 -27.00 4.40 -1.33
C ARG A 548 -26.39 4.61 0.05
N CYS A 549 -26.19 5.87 0.42
CA CYS A 549 -25.75 6.19 1.78
C CYS A 549 -26.83 5.83 2.81
N PRO A 550 -26.47 5.19 3.93
CA PRO A 550 -27.42 4.94 5.02
C PRO A 550 -27.89 6.25 5.66
N SER A 551 -29.06 6.20 6.31
CA SER A 551 -29.63 7.34 7.03
C SER A 551 -28.64 7.95 8.02
N GLY A 552 -28.58 9.29 8.08
CA GLY A 552 -27.60 10.00 8.93
C GLY A 552 -26.20 10.13 8.34
N THR A 553 -25.97 9.64 7.12
CA THR A 553 -24.72 9.83 6.37
C THR A 553 -24.99 10.45 5.01
N PHE A 554 -23.95 10.99 4.37
CA PHE A 554 -24.08 11.62 3.05
C PHE A 554 -22.85 11.41 2.15
N SER A 555 -23.02 11.69 0.87
CA SER A 555 -21.94 11.69 -0.12
C SER A 555 -22.23 12.73 -1.21
N PHE A 556 -21.22 13.53 -1.58
CA PHE A 556 -21.30 14.46 -2.72
C PHE A 556 -21.00 13.80 -4.07
N GLY A 557 -20.88 12.47 -4.12
CA GLY A 557 -20.57 11.70 -5.32
C GLY A 557 -19.08 11.45 -5.51
N LYS A 558 -18.73 10.52 -6.41
CA LYS A 558 -17.37 9.95 -6.58
C LYS A 558 -16.73 9.46 -5.25
N SER A 559 -17.54 9.13 -4.25
CA SER A 559 -17.04 8.71 -2.94
C SER A 559 -16.96 7.20 -2.82
N ALA A 560 -15.99 6.69 -2.04
CA ALA A 560 -15.85 5.27 -1.70
C ALA A 560 -16.57 4.89 -0.40
N SER A 561 -17.03 5.87 0.36
CA SER A 561 -17.76 5.71 1.62
C SER A 561 -18.63 6.96 1.89
N CYS A 562 -19.63 6.85 2.74
CA CYS A 562 -20.41 8.01 3.16
C CYS A 562 -19.74 8.71 4.35
N GLU A 563 -19.86 10.03 4.41
CA GLU A 563 -19.47 10.84 5.56
C GLU A 563 -20.61 10.88 6.58
N THR A 564 -20.28 10.93 7.86
CA THR A 564 -21.27 11.17 8.92
C THR A 564 -21.81 12.59 8.82
N CYS A 565 -23.09 12.77 9.17
CA CYS A 565 -23.68 14.10 9.18
C CYS A 565 -22.93 15.02 10.14
N ARG A 566 -22.60 16.23 9.69
CA ARG A 566 -21.93 17.25 10.50
C ARG A 566 -22.94 17.96 11.39
N ASP A 567 -22.52 18.42 12.56
CA ASP A 567 -23.35 19.25 13.43
C ASP A 567 -23.90 20.47 12.69
N GLY A 568 -25.20 20.70 12.80
CA GLY A 568 -25.93 21.75 12.10
C GLY A 568 -26.43 21.40 10.71
N TRP A 569 -26.09 20.20 10.22
CA TRP A 569 -26.59 19.66 8.97
C TRP A 569 -27.60 18.55 9.24
N ILE A 570 -28.52 18.38 8.30
CA ILE A 570 -29.40 17.21 8.22
C ILE A 570 -28.99 16.37 7.02
N CYS A 571 -29.00 15.05 7.20
CA CYS A 571 -28.62 14.10 6.17
C CYS A 571 -29.79 13.14 5.92
N ALA A 572 -30.51 13.41 4.83
CA ALA A 572 -31.65 12.62 4.39
C ALA A 572 -31.35 12.08 3.00
N ASP A 573 -31.69 10.81 2.75
CA ASP A 573 -31.50 10.17 1.45
C ASP A 573 -30.06 10.22 0.91
N GLY A 574 -29.08 10.27 1.81
CA GLY A 574 -27.66 10.38 1.45
C GLY A 574 -27.19 11.78 1.06
N GLN A 575 -28.07 12.78 1.15
CA GLN A 575 -27.76 14.18 0.83
C GLN A 575 -27.69 15.01 2.10
N ALA A 576 -26.72 15.92 2.15
CA ALA A 576 -26.55 16.83 3.28
C ALA A 576 -27.11 18.21 2.96
N ARG A 577 -27.91 18.75 3.88
CA ARG A 577 -28.44 20.11 3.82
C ARG A 577 -28.20 20.83 5.15
N LEU A 578 -27.75 22.07 5.10
CA LEU A 578 -27.64 22.92 6.29
C LEU A 578 -29.02 23.31 6.80
N CYS A 579 -29.22 23.32 8.12
CA CYS A 579 -30.45 23.84 8.69
C CYS A 579 -30.60 25.35 8.48
N ASP A 580 -31.82 25.78 8.18
CA ASP A 580 -32.14 27.17 7.89
C ASP A 580 -31.85 28.08 9.10
N PRO A 581 -31.46 29.34 8.90
CA PRO A 581 -31.15 30.24 10.01
C PRO A 581 -32.33 30.39 10.99
N GLY A 582 -32.06 30.20 12.29
CA GLY A 582 -33.12 30.14 13.33
C GLY A 582 -33.62 28.72 13.61
N THR A 583 -33.01 27.71 13.01
CA THR A 583 -33.26 26.29 13.28
C THR A 583 -31.95 25.56 13.61
N TYR A 584 -32.06 24.40 14.24
CA TYR A 584 -30.92 23.55 14.59
C TYR A 584 -31.14 22.09 14.20
N SER A 585 -30.06 21.37 13.91
CA SER A 585 -30.13 19.94 13.58
C SER A 585 -30.48 19.11 14.82
N THR A 586 -31.49 18.25 14.70
CA THR A 586 -31.90 17.31 15.75
C THR A 586 -31.25 15.93 15.57
N PRO A 587 -31.22 15.08 16.61
CA PRO A 587 -30.77 13.69 16.48
C PRO A 587 -31.61 12.84 15.51
N SER A 588 -32.83 13.27 15.18
CA SER A 588 -33.70 12.63 14.18
C SER A 588 -33.43 13.12 12.75
N PHE A 589 -32.32 13.81 12.51
CA PHE A 589 -31.93 14.37 11.21
C PHE A 589 -32.98 15.32 10.63
N THR A 590 -33.66 16.09 11.48
CA THR A 590 -34.60 17.14 11.10
C THR A 590 -34.12 18.51 11.59
N CYS A 591 -34.62 19.59 11.01
CA CYS A 591 -34.33 20.94 11.50
C CYS A 591 -35.41 21.36 12.50
N GLY A 592 -35.04 21.42 13.78
CA GLY A 592 -35.90 21.88 14.87
C GLY A 592 -35.86 23.41 14.98
N ILE A 593 -37.00 24.01 15.34
CA ILE A 593 -37.09 25.45 15.60
C ILE A 593 -36.25 25.80 16.83
N CYS A 594 -35.48 26.88 16.77
CA CYS A 594 -34.74 27.34 17.94
C CYS A 594 -35.71 27.71 19.07
N PRO A 595 -35.63 27.10 20.27
CA PRO A 595 -36.48 27.49 21.38
C PRO A 595 -36.09 28.89 21.92
N SER A 596 -37.02 29.55 22.61
CA SER A 596 -36.72 30.77 23.35
C SER A 596 -35.60 30.55 24.37
N GLY A 597 -34.76 31.58 24.55
CA GLY A 597 -33.55 31.51 25.39
C GLY A 597 -32.35 30.84 24.72
N TYR A 598 -32.48 30.43 23.46
CA TYR A 598 -31.39 29.91 22.64
C TYR A 598 -31.25 30.72 21.36
N SER A 599 -30.03 30.75 20.82
CA SER A 599 -29.75 31.25 19.47
C SER A 599 -29.27 30.10 18.60
N CYS A 600 -29.77 30.06 17.36
CA CYS A 600 -29.43 29.01 16.41
C CYS A 600 -28.77 29.60 15.17
N ARG A 601 -27.47 29.35 15.04
CA ARG A 601 -26.63 29.83 13.93
C ARG A 601 -25.97 28.65 13.23
N ASN A 602 -26.04 28.62 11.91
CA ASN A 602 -25.49 27.53 11.07
C ASN A 602 -25.96 26.14 11.54
N GLY A 603 -27.23 26.03 11.94
CA GLY A 603 -27.82 24.79 12.44
C GLY A 603 -27.38 24.36 13.84
N LYS A 604 -26.56 25.14 14.55
CA LYS A 604 -26.11 24.84 15.92
C LYS A 604 -26.91 25.62 16.94
N LYS A 605 -27.34 24.96 18.01
CA LYS A 605 -28.08 25.55 19.13
C LYS A 605 -27.10 25.98 20.23
N SER A 606 -27.17 27.24 20.63
CA SER A 606 -26.37 27.81 21.71
C SER A 606 -27.27 28.54 22.71
N VAL A 607 -27.03 28.35 24.01
CA VAL A 607 -27.78 29.05 25.06
C VAL A 607 -27.43 30.53 25.05
N CYS A 608 -28.41 31.40 25.30
CA CYS A 608 -28.15 32.83 25.44
C CYS A 608 -27.49 33.10 26.79
N PRO A 609 -26.32 33.77 26.83
CA PRO A 609 -25.63 34.05 28.08
C PRO A 609 -26.42 35.07 28.92
N ALA A 610 -26.18 35.08 30.23
CA ALA A 610 -26.71 36.09 31.14
C ALA A 610 -26.51 37.53 30.59
N GLY A 611 -27.54 38.37 30.75
CA GLY A 611 -27.61 39.71 30.15
C GLY A 611 -28.13 39.75 28.70
N THR A 612 -28.47 38.60 28.11
CA THR A 612 -29.12 38.50 26.80
C THR A 612 -30.39 37.63 26.86
N PHE A 613 -31.26 37.77 25.86
CA PHE A 613 -32.49 36.99 25.71
C PHE A 613 -32.74 36.64 24.23
N SER A 614 -33.62 35.69 23.97
CA SER A 614 -34.07 35.41 22.60
C SER A 614 -35.48 34.84 22.55
N HIS A 615 -36.20 35.15 21.47
CA HIS A 615 -37.47 34.51 21.15
C HIS A 615 -37.26 33.21 20.36
N ALA A 616 -38.33 32.44 20.19
CA ALA A 616 -38.29 31.28 19.30
C ALA A 616 -37.80 31.69 17.90
N GLN A 617 -37.05 30.79 17.26
CA GLN A 617 -36.50 30.97 15.92
C GLN A 617 -35.40 32.06 15.82
N ALA A 618 -34.84 32.51 16.94
CA ALA A 618 -33.77 33.49 16.97
C ALA A 618 -32.44 32.96 16.39
N ARG A 619 -31.80 33.81 15.57
CA ARG A 619 -30.48 33.53 14.97
C ARG A 619 -29.31 33.96 15.86
N GLN A 620 -29.57 34.91 16.76
CA GLN A 620 -28.60 35.54 17.65
C GLN A 620 -29.33 35.97 18.93
N CYS A 621 -28.62 36.00 20.04
CA CYS A 621 -29.15 36.54 21.30
C CYS A 621 -29.18 38.07 21.25
N GLN A 622 -30.23 38.65 21.84
CA GLN A 622 -30.41 40.09 21.92
C GLN A 622 -30.05 40.58 23.32
N ILE A 623 -29.36 41.72 23.42
CA ILE A 623 -29.02 42.32 24.72
C ILE A 623 -30.31 42.79 25.39
N CYS A 624 -30.42 42.57 26.70
CA CYS A 624 -31.54 43.07 27.49
C CYS A 624 -31.71 44.59 27.31
N PRO A 625 -32.92 45.10 26.97
CA PRO A 625 -33.19 46.53 26.91
C PRO A 625 -32.86 47.23 28.24
N PRO A 626 -32.53 48.53 28.22
CA PRO A 626 -32.33 49.32 29.44
C PRO A 626 -33.48 49.14 30.43
N GLY A 627 -33.16 48.83 31.69
CA GLY A 627 -34.16 48.57 32.75
C GLY A 627 -34.62 47.11 32.86
N THR A 628 -34.09 46.19 32.05
CA THR A 628 -34.38 44.74 32.15
C THR A 628 -33.12 43.92 32.44
N ILE A 629 -33.27 42.71 33.01
CA ILE A 629 -32.15 41.83 33.38
C ILE A 629 -32.47 40.36 33.05
N SER A 630 -31.48 39.63 32.51
CA SER A 630 -31.49 38.17 32.40
C SER A 630 -30.38 37.62 33.32
N ARG A 631 -30.77 36.89 34.38
CA ARG A 631 -29.88 36.49 35.50
C ARG A 631 -29.22 35.12 35.35
N SER A 632 -29.64 34.32 34.38
CA SER A 632 -29.13 32.99 34.11
C SER A 632 -29.01 32.78 32.61
N ASP A 633 -28.20 31.80 32.20
CA ASP A 633 -28.19 31.37 30.81
C ASP A 633 -29.56 30.79 30.42
N GLY A 634 -30.08 31.19 29.26
CA GLY A 634 -31.40 30.77 28.75
C GLY A 634 -32.40 31.91 28.74
#